data_AF-A0A432IK19-F1
#
_entry.id   AF-A0A432IK19-F1
#
_cell.length_a   1.000
_cell.length_b   1.000
_cell.length_c   1.000
_cell.angle_alpha   90.00
_cell.angle_beta   90.00
_cell.angle_gamma   90.00
#
_symmetry.space_group_name_H-M   'P 1'
#
loop_
_entity.id
_entity.type
_entity.pdbx_description
1 polymer ?
#
loop_
_entity_poly.entity_id
_entity_poly.type
_entity_poly.pdbx_seq_one_letter_code
_entity_poly.pdbx_strand_id
1 'polypeptide(L)' 'MNERIIELKDINPNELFGIHNSNIDLIKKYFPKIKIVARDHRIKVYGEPALLDEF' A
#
# COMPACT_ATOMS: atom_id res chain seq x y z
N MET A 1 -4.15 -1.72 -15.94
CA MET A 1 -3.46 -1.82 -14.64
C MET A 1 -3.22 -0.38 -14.19
N ASN A 2 -4.00 0.10 -13.22
CA ASN A 2 -3.85 1.47 -12.73
C ASN A 2 -2.86 1.47 -11.56
N GLU A 3 -2.18 2.59 -11.36
CA GLU A 3 -1.33 2.80 -10.20
C GLU A 3 -1.82 4.00 -9.38
N ARG A 4 -1.93 3.83 -8.06
CA ARG A 4 -2.05 4.94 -7.11
C ARG A 4 -0.74 5.09 -6.37
N ILE A 5 -0.31 6.34 -6.20
CA ILE A 5 0.87 6.68 -5.42
C ILE A 5 0.38 7.50 -4.22
N ILE A 6 0.64 6.99 -3.02
CA ILE A 6 0.32 7.62 -1.76
C ILE A 6 1.64 8.05 -1.14
N GLU A 7 1.81 9.35 -0.94
CA GLU A 7 3.03 9.93 -0.38
C GLU A 7 2.81 10.24 1.10
N LEU A 8 3.69 9.69 1.93
CA LEU A 8 3.67 9.84 3.38
C LEU A 8 4.47 11.09 3.74
N LYS A 9 3.77 12.21 3.94
CA LYS A 9 4.40 13.49 4.28
C LYS A 9 4.73 13.61 5.77
N ASP A 10 3.87 13.08 6.64
CA ASP A 10 3.94 13.28 8.10
C ASP A 10 4.18 11.98 8.89
N ILE A 11 4.20 10.84 8.20
CA ILE A 11 4.34 9.52 8.82
C ILE A 11 5.60 8.82 8.33
N ASN A 12 6.35 8.27 9.27
CA ASN A 12 7.48 7.41 8.94
C ASN A 12 6.97 6.13 8.24
N PRO A 13 7.52 5.77 7.08
CA PRO A 13 7.10 4.58 6.35
C PRO A 13 7.28 3.29 7.17
N ASN A 14 8.30 3.22 8.03
CA ASN A 14 8.51 2.09 8.95
C ASN A 14 7.35 1.91 9.96
N GLU A 15 6.83 3.01 10.52
CA GLU A 15 5.66 2.97 11.42
C GLU A 15 4.42 2.46 10.66
N LEU A 16 4.27 2.92 9.42
CA LEU A 16 3.13 2.52 8.60
C LEU A 16 3.22 1.07 8.12
N PHE A 17 4.40 0.55 7.78
CA PHE A 17 4.57 -0.87 7.48
C PHE A 17 4.39 -1.73 8.73
N GLY A 18 4.64 -1.15 9.90
CA GLY A 18 4.61 -1.85 11.17
C GLY A 18 5.80 -2.80 11.31
N ILE A 19 5.90 -3.38 12.50
CA ILE A 19 6.94 -4.36 12.83
C ILE A 19 6.88 -5.50 11.80
N HIS A 20 7.98 -5.75 11.08
CA HIS A 20 8.09 -6.81 10.08
C HIS A 20 7.05 -6.74 8.94
N ASN A 21 6.60 -5.54 8.55
CA ASN A 21 5.59 -5.34 7.49
C ASN A 21 4.19 -5.90 7.84
N SER A 22 3.85 -6.08 9.12
CA SER A 22 2.53 -6.62 9.51
C SER A 22 1.34 -5.85 8.93
N ASN A 23 1.44 -4.52 8.79
CA ASN A 23 0.36 -3.73 8.19
C ASN A 23 0.26 -4.00 6.69
N ILE A 24 1.38 -4.11 5.98
CA ILE A 24 1.37 -4.47 4.55
C ILE A 24 0.83 -5.87 4.35
N ASP A 25 1.15 -6.81 5.23
CA ASP A 25 0.62 -8.17 5.18
C ASP A 25 -0.89 -8.21 5.38
N LEU A 26 -1.40 -7.45 6.38
CA LEU A 26 -2.84 -7.27 6.59
C LEU A 26 -3.52 -6.71 5.34
N ILE A 27 -2.98 -5.63 4.77
CA ILE A 27 -3.57 -5.00 3.59
C ILE A 27 -3.56 -5.97 2.40
N LYS A 28 -2.47 -6.71 2.18
CA LYS A 28 -2.43 -7.78 1.15
C LYS A 28 -3.46 -8.87 1.41
N LYS A 29 -3.78 -9.16 2.67
CA LYS A 29 -4.78 -10.16 3.07
C LYS A 29 -6.20 -9.68 2.78
N TYR A 30 -6.49 -8.40 3.02
CA TYR A 30 -7.77 -7.77 2.67
C TYR A 30 -7.92 -7.56 1.16
N PHE A 31 -6.83 -7.20 0.48
CA PHE A 31 -6.80 -6.94 -0.95
C PHE A 31 -5.77 -7.83 -1.67
N PRO A 32 -6.02 -9.15 -1.80
CA PRO A 32 -5.07 -10.08 -2.41
C PRO A 32 -4.88 -9.87 -3.91
N LYS A 33 -5.80 -9.12 -4.55
CA LYS A 33 -5.78 -8.81 -5.98
C LYS A 33 -5.05 -7.51 -6.33
N ILE A 34 -4.63 -6.73 -5.33
CA ILE A 34 -3.82 -5.53 -5.55
C ILE A 34 -2.38 -5.79 -5.15
N LYS A 35 -1.44 -5.18 -5.87
CA LYS A 35 -0.02 -5.25 -5.61
C LYS A 35 0.45 -3.95 -4.96
N ILE A 36 0.86 -4.04 -3.71
CA ILE A 36 1.36 -2.91 -2.93
C ILE A 36 2.88 -2.96 -2.92
N VAL A 37 3.50 -1.86 -3.33
CA VAL A 37 4.94 -1.65 -3.37
C VAL A 37 5.24 -0.40 -2.59
N ALA A 38 5.86 -0.55 -1.43
CA ALA A 38 6.26 0.58 -0.64
C ALA A 38 7.76 0.79 -0.73
N ARG A 39 8.16 2.01 -1.08
CA ARG A 39 9.57 2.41 -1.19
C ARG A 39 9.74 3.80 -0.63
N ASP A 40 10.74 3.95 0.23
CA ASP A 40 11.04 5.25 0.82
C ASP A 40 9.79 5.76 1.57
N HIS A 41 9.39 7.00 1.35
CA HIS A 41 8.19 7.64 1.92
C HIS A 41 6.93 7.52 1.06
N ARG A 42 6.89 6.58 0.11
CA ARG A 42 5.76 6.45 -0.82
C ARG A 42 5.31 5.01 -0.99
N ILE A 43 4.01 4.84 -1.04
CA ILE A 43 3.35 3.57 -1.30
C ILE A 43 2.75 3.64 -2.68
N LYS A 44 3.11 2.68 -3.53
CA LYS A 44 2.51 2.50 -4.83
C LYS A 44 1.61 1.28 -4.79
N VAL A 45 0.36 1.45 -5.17
CA VAL A 45 -0.63 0.39 -5.23
C VAL A 45 -0.99 0.19 -6.69
N TYR A 46 -0.83 -1.03 -7.17
CA TYR A 46 -1.10 -1.44 -8.55
C TYR A 46 -2.25 -2.44 -8.56
N GLY A 47 -3.27 -2.20 -9.37
CA GLY A 47 -4.43 -3.08 -9.37
C GLY A 47 -5.43 -2.79 -10.47
N GLU A 48 -6.57 -3.47 -10.37
CA GLU A 48 -7.76 -3.14 -11.15
C GLU A 48 -8.37 -1.82 -10.66
N PRO A 49 -8.94 -0.99 -11.56
CA PRO A 49 -9.55 0.27 -11.19
C PRO A 49 -10.60 0.13 -10.08
N ALA A 50 -11.46 -0.90 -10.14
CA ALA A 50 -12.50 -1.11 -9.14
C ALA A 50 -11.93 -1.32 -7.73
N LEU A 51 -10.87 -2.12 -7.60
CA LEU A 51 -10.21 -2.38 -6.32
C LEU A 51 -9.41 -1.18 -5.81
N LEU A 52 -8.87 -0.36 -6.71
CA LEU A 52 -8.17 0.88 -6.38
C LEU A 52 -9.11 2.00 -5.94
N ASP A 53 -10.39 1.92 -6.31
CA ASP A 53 -11.42 2.87 -5.89
C ASP A 53 -11.89 2.59 -4.45
N GLU A 54 -11.92 1.31 -4.06
CA GLU A 54 -12.21 0.86 -2.69
C GLU A 54 -11.03 1.06 -1.70
N PHE A 55 -9.83 1.36 -2.22
CA PHE A 55 -8.59 1.54 -1.45
C PHE A 55 -8.28 3.01 -1.17
#